data_AF-A0A226GWQ3-F1
#
_entry.id   AF-A0A226GWQ3-F1
#
_cell.length_a   1.000
_cell.length_b   1.000
_cell.length_c   1.000
_cell.angle_alpha   90.00
_cell.angle_beta   90.00
_cell.angle_gamma   90.00
#
_symmetry.space_group_name_H-M   'P 1'
#
loop_
_entity.id
_entity.type
_entity.pdbx_description
1 polymer ?
#
loop_
_entity_poly.entity_id
_entity_poly.type
_entity_poly.pdbx_seq_one_letter_code
_entity_poly.pdbx_strand_id
1 'polypeptide(L)'
;MSFLAKLELDSEVFNVLEFDVAFEQGTDNNGKPANRTKGGQIRLVVETNQTDLFSDWMVSHTSIKDGKIIFYRRDAMSTMKNVTFKKAYCISFGESFRSVGDNPMTTRILITSNEIKIGNTVFENNWKNS
;
A
#
# COMPACT_ATOMS: atom_id res chain seq x y z
N MET A 1 -13.35 9.78 -16.96
CA MET A 1 -13.64 8.71 -15.98
C MET A 1 -12.35 8.37 -15.25
N SER A 2 -12.38 8.45 -13.92
CA SER A 2 -11.25 8.13 -13.04
C SER A 2 -11.04 6.61 -12.97
N PHE A 3 -9.82 6.21 -12.62
CA PHE A 3 -9.45 4.82 -12.44
C PHE A 3 -9.91 4.38 -11.05
N LEU A 4 -10.75 3.35 -10.95
CA LEU A 4 -11.22 2.84 -9.66
C LEU A 4 -10.19 1.87 -9.07
N ALA A 5 -9.86 2.06 -7.80
CA ALA A 5 -9.06 1.13 -7.02
C ALA A 5 -9.69 0.90 -5.64
N LYS A 6 -9.59 -0.34 -5.15
CA LYS A 6 -10.11 -0.76 -3.83
C LYS A 6 -9.00 -1.43 -3.03
N LEU A 7 -8.94 -1.15 -1.73
CA LEU A 7 -8.12 -1.87 -0.76
C LEU A 7 -9.04 -2.81 0.03
N GLU A 8 -8.76 -4.11 -0.01
CA GLU A 8 -9.32 -5.13 0.87
C GLU A 8 -8.32 -5.35 2.02
N LEU A 9 -8.76 -5.12 3.25
CA LEU A 9 -7.96 -5.27 4.46
C LEU A 9 -8.85 -5.77 5.60
N ASP A 10 -8.49 -6.92 6.17
CA ASP A 10 -9.36 -7.69 7.07
C ASP A 10 -10.76 -7.93 6.46
N SER A 11 -11.82 -7.41 7.08
CA SER A 11 -13.21 -7.50 6.59
C SER A 11 -13.71 -6.19 5.97
N GLU A 12 -12.82 -5.20 5.79
CA GLU A 12 -13.14 -3.86 5.31
C GLU A 12 -12.67 -3.65 3.87
N VAL A 13 -13.41 -2.81 3.14
CA VAL A 13 -13.08 -2.42 1.76
C VAL A 13 -13.07 -0.90 1.62
N PHE A 14 -11.91 -0.35 1.28
CA PHE A 14 -11.70 1.10 1.17
C PHE A 14 -11.55 1.54 -0.29
N ASN A 15 -12.10 2.72 -0.61
CA ASN A 15 -11.77 3.39 -1.87
C ASN A 15 -10.36 3.95 -1.82
N VAL A 16 -9.52 3.59 -2.80
CA VAL A 16 -8.14 4.08 -2.90
C VAL A 16 -8.12 5.32 -3.79
N LEU A 17 -7.65 6.43 -3.22
CA LEU A 17 -7.49 7.72 -3.89
C LEU A 17 -6.08 7.88 -4.46
N GLU A 18 -5.07 7.38 -3.75
CA GLU A 18 -3.67 7.38 -4.20
C GLU A 18 -2.99 6.06 -3.81
N PHE A 19 -2.15 5.54 -4.71
CA PHE A 19 -1.26 4.42 -4.46
C PHE A 19 0.12 4.74 -5.02
N ASP A 20 1.15 4.54 -4.22
CA ASP A 20 2.54 4.63 -4.64
C ASP A 20 3.36 3.48 -4.04
N VAL A 21 4.28 2.93 -4.83
CA VAL A 21 5.26 1.96 -4.39
C VAL A 21 6.52 2.12 -5.23
N ALA A 22 7.67 2.18 -4.58
CA ALA A 22 8.96 2.33 -5.23
C ALA A 22 9.90 1.20 -4.84
N PHE A 23 10.75 0.83 -5.80
CA PHE A 23 11.87 -0.08 -5.62
C PHE A 23 13.09 0.54 -6.27
N GLU A 24 14.23 0.42 -5.60
CA GLU A 24 15.49 0.98 -6.07
C GLU A 24 16.63 -0.03 -5.95
N GLN A 25 17.59 0.07 -6.85
CA GLN A 25 18.82 -0.70 -6.82
C GLN A 25 19.98 0.25 -7.10
N GLY A 26 20.95 0.29 -6.18
CA GLY A 26 22.16 1.09 -6.37
C GLY A 26 23.04 0.53 -7.49
N THR A 27 23.77 1.41 -8.19
CA THR A 27 24.74 1.08 -9.23
C THR A 27 26.18 1.34 -8.78
N ASP A 28 27.15 0.65 -9.39
CA ASP A 28 28.58 0.94 -9.23
C ASP A 28 29.01 2.14 -10.10
N ASN A 29 30.30 2.48 -10.06
CA ASN A 29 30.90 3.57 -10.83
C ASN A 29 30.79 3.40 -12.36
N ASN A 30 30.46 2.19 -12.84
CA ASN A 30 30.26 1.90 -14.25
C ASN A 30 28.76 1.81 -14.62
N GLY A 31 27.86 2.16 -13.69
CA GLY A 31 26.42 2.07 -13.88
C GLY A 31 25.85 0.65 -13.81
N LYS A 32 26.64 -0.34 -13.35
CA LYS A 32 26.15 -1.73 -13.20
C LYS A 32 25.40 -1.88 -11.88
N PRO A 33 24.27 -2.60 -11.83
CA PRO A 33 23.57 -2.86 -10.58
C PRO A 33 24.47 -3.58 -9.57
N ALA A 34 24.65 -2.98 -8.38
CA ALA A 34 25.65 -3.41 -7.40
C ALA A 34 25.04 -3.95 -6.10
N ASN A 35 23.85 -3.48 -5.74
CA ASN A 35 23.18 -3.86 -4.48
C ASN A 35 21.96 -4.73 -4.73
N ARG A 36 21.42 -5.37 -3.69
CA ARG A 36 20.07 -5.95 -3.76
C ARG A 36 19.04 -4.83 -3.85
N THR A 37 17.94 -5.09 -4.55
CA THR A 37 16.79 -4.18 -4.61
C THR A 37 16.28 -3.91 -3.20
N LYS A 38 16.01 -2.64 -2.90
CA LYS A 38 15.40 -2.16 -1.66
C LYS A 38 14.09 -1.43 -2.00
N GLY A 39 13.25 -1.23 -1.00
CA GLY A 39 11.98 -0.51 -1.14
C GLY A 39 10.79 -1.40 -0.80
N GLY A 40 9.71 -1.26 -1.57
CA GLY A 40 8.46 -1.95 -1.28
C GLY A 40 7.68 -1.34 -0.10
N GLN A 41 7.99 -0.11 0.30
CA GLN A 41 7.04 0.62 1.13
C GLN A 41 5.86 1.03 0.24
N ILE A 42 4.65 0.72 0.67
CA ILE A 42 3.43 1.06 -0.05
C ILE A 42 2.81 2.26 0.65
N ARG A 43 2.65 3.36 -0.08
CA ARG A 43 1.90 4.53 0.37
C ARG A 43 0.50 4.47 -0.21
N LEU A 44 -0.50 4.63 0.66
CA LEU A 44 -1.91 4.67 0.28
C LEU A 44 -2.57 5.92 0.83
N VAL A 45 -3.48 6.49 0.04
CA VAL A 45 -4.49 7.42 0.51
C VAL A 45 -5.84 6.81 0.21
N VAL A 46 -6.69 6.67 1.22
CA VAL A 46 -8.03 6.10 1.10
C VAL A 46 -9.09 7.09 1.58
N GLU A 47 -10.31 6.93 1.10
CA GLU A 47 -11.48 7.54 1.75
C GLU A 47 -11.63 6.95 3.14
N THR A 48 -11.77 7.82 4.14
CA THR A 48 -11.99 7.40 5.52
C THR A 48 -13.39 6.82 5.68
N ASN A 49 -13.51 5.73 6.44
CA ASN A 49 -14.79 5.18 6.90
C ASN A 49 -14.86 5.27 8.43
N GLN A 50 -15.85 4.61 9.04
CA GLN A 50 -16.07 4.70 10.49
C GLN A 50 -15.12 3.83 11.33
N THR A 51 -14.20 3.07 10.72
CA THR A 51 -13.35 2.13 11.47
C THR A 51 -12.06 2.78 11.96
N ASP A 52 -11.63 2.39 13.15
CA ASP A 52 -10.33 2.72 13.74
C ASP A 52 -9.19 1.79 13.26
N LEU A 53 -9.45 0.93 12.26
CA LEU A 53 -8.53 -0.12 11.81
C LEU A 53 -7.09 0.40 11.56
N PHE A 54 -6.94 1.55 10.89
CA PHE A 54 -5.62 2.07 10.54
C PHE A 54 -4.89 2.71 11.72
N SER A 55 -5.59 3.43 12.60
CA SER A 55 -5.00 4.02 13.80
C SER A 55 -4.59 2.91 14.78
N ASP A 56 -5.44 1.91 15.00
CA ASP A 56 -5.15 0.72 15.81
C ASP A 56 -3.94 -0.05 15.28
N TRP A 57 -3.87 -0.22 13.95
CA TRP A 57 -2.73 -0.89 13.32
C TRP A 57 -1.43 -0.10 13.49
N MET A 58 -1.47 1.22 13.38
CA MET A 58 -0.29 2.08 13.54
C MET A 58 0.25 2.08 14.98
N VAL A 59 -0.62 2.17 16.00
CA VAL A 59 -0.16 2.25 17.40
C VAL A 59 0.33 0.90 17.93
N SER A 60 -0.06 -0.19 17.27
CA SER A 60 0.36 -1.53 17.63
C SER A 60 1.74 -1.88 17.05
N HIS A 61 2.70 -2.17 17.93
CA HIS A 61 4.06 -2.56 17.55
C HIS A 61 4.15 -3.96 16.92
N THR A 62 3.13 -4.79 17.13
CA THR A 62 3.15 -6.21 16.75
C THR A 62 2.06 -6.59 15.75
N SER A 63 1.07 -5.72 15.55
CA SER A 63 -0.03 -6.00 14.64
C SER A 63 0.49 -6.09 13.21
N ILE A 64 0.24 -7.25 12.60
CA ILE A 64 0.50 -7.50 11.20
C ILE A 64 -0.81 -7.75 10.46
N LYS A 65 -0.90 -7.28 9.22
CA LYS A 65 -2.04 -7.53 8.35
C LYS A 65 -1.60 -7.97 6.96
N ASP A 66 -2.43 -8.77 6.33
CA ASP A 66 -2.36 -9.11 4.91
C ASP A 66 -3.44 -8.30 4.18
N GLY A 67 -3.18 -7.90 2.95
CA GLY A 67 -4.15 -7.10 2.20
C GLY A 67 -3.93 -7.12 0.71
N LYS A 68 -4.92 -6.60 -0.01
CA LYS A 68 -4.99 -6.63 -1.46
C LYS A 68 -5.55 -5.34 -2.01
N ILE A 69 -4.84 -4.77 -2.97
CA ILE A 69 -5.26 -3.59 -3.73
C ILE A 69 -5.65 -4.07 -5.11
N ILE A 70 -6.90 -3.79 -5.50
CA ILE A 70 -7.49 -4.18 -6.77
C ILE A 70 -7.66 -2.93 -7.61
N PHE A 71 -7.00 -2.91 -8.77
CA PHE A 71 -7.18 -1.89 -9.78
C PHE A 71 -8.13 -2.41 -10.85
N TYR A 72 -9.21 -1.68 -11.12
CA TYR A 72 -10.22 -2.06 -12.12
C TYR A 72 -9.92 -1.41 -13.46
N ARG A 73 -10.38 -2.03 -14.56
CA ARG A 73 -10.29 -1.40 -15.87
C ARG A 73 -11.21 -0.17 -15.94
N ARG A 74 -10.88 0.80 -16.79
CA ARG A 74 -11.70 2.02 -16.96
C ARG A 74 -12.99 1.74 -17.73
N ASP A 75 -12.95 0.76 -18.62
CA ASP A 75 -14.02 0.40 -19.57
C ASP A 75 -14.91 -0.74 -19.06
N ALA A 76 -14.47 -1.46 -18.02
CA ALA A 76 -15.19 -2.60 -17.47
C ALA A 76 -14.88 -2.80 -15.98
N MET A 77 -15.84 -3.34 -15.23
CA MET A 77 -15.69 -3.68 -13.81
C MET A 77 -14.82 -4.92 -13.56
N SER A 78 -14.13 -5.44 -14.57
CA SER A 78 -13.15 -6.52 -14.41
C SER A 78 -11.82 -6.00 -13.87
N THR A 79 -11.12 -6.83 -13.11
CA THR A 79 -9.78 -6.53 -12.57
C THR A 79 -8.75 -6.31 -13.68
N MET A 80 -7.99 -5.22 -13.59
CA MET A 80 -6.83 -4.93 -14.43
C MET A 80 -5.53 -5.42 -13.81
N LYS A 81 -5.32 -5.11 -12.52
CA LYS A 81 -4.07 -5.42 -11.80
C LYS A 81 -4.35 -5.58 -10.31
N ASN A 82 -3.60 -6.48 -9.67
CA ASN A 82 -3.62 -6.64 -8.22
C ASN A 82 -2.25 -6.34 -7.64
N VAL A 83 -2.25 -5.76 -6.44
CA VAL A 83 -1.09 -5.71 -5.55
C VAL A 83 -1.48 -6.38 -4.24
N THR A 84 -0.76 -7.41 -3.81
CA THR A 84 -0.99 -8.04 -2.50
C THR A 84 0.23 -7.83 -1.62
N PHE A 85 0.02 -7.63 -0.33
CA PHE A 85 1.08 -7.56 0.67
C PHE A 85 0.78 -8.54 1.80
N LYS A 86 1.84 -9.10 2.39
CA LYS A 86 1.72 -10.02 3.53
C LYS A 86 2.60 -9.60 4.69
N LYS A 87 2.11 -9.88 5.90
CA LYS A 87 2.76 -9.56 7.18
C LYS A 87 3.21 -8.10 7.21
N ALA A 88 2.31 -7.20 6.84
CA ALA A 88 2.58 -5.78 6.78
C ALA A 88 2.44 -5.13 8.15
N TYR A 89 3.26 -4.12 8.41
CA TYR A 89 3.12 -3.17 9.51
C TYR A 89 2.71 -1.81 8.94
N CYS A 90 1.81 -1.12 9.63
CA CYS A 90 1.58 0.30 9.39
C CYS A 90 2.65 1.09 10.15
N ILE A 91 3.45 1.87 9.43
CA ILE A 91 4.60 2.61 9.97
C ILE A 91 4.42 4.14 9.90
N SER A 92 3.37 4.59 9.21
CA SER A 92 2.90 5.96 9.28
C SER A 92 1.40 5.99 9.08
N PHE A 93 0.71 6.82 9.85
CA PHE A 93 -0.71 7.11 9.75
C PHE A 93 -0.91 8.62 9.79
N GLY A 94 -1.82 9.13 8.98
CA GLY A 94 -2.25 10.52 9.04
C GLY A 94 -3.66 10.67 8.50
N GLU A 95 -4.51 11.32 9.26
CA GLU A 95 -5.90 11.59 8.88
C GLU A 95 -6.11 13.08 8.66
N SER A 96 -6.91 13.43 7.66
CA SER A 96 -7.17 14.82 7.33
C SER A 96 -8.62 14.99 6.92
N PHE A 97 -9.26 15.99 7.53
CA PHE A 97 -10.59 16.45 7.19
C PHE A 97 -10.55 17.87 6.60
N ARG A 98 -11.40 18.11 5.60
CA ARG A 98 -11.71 19.43 5.03
C ARG A 98 -13.22 19.52 4.87
N SER A 99 -13.81 20.61 5.34
CA SER A 99 -15.26 20.86 5.21
C SER A 99 -15.71 21.17 3.78
N VAL A 100 -14.75 21.33 2.85
CA VAL A 100 -14.99 21.67 1.44
C VAL A 100 -14.09 20.81 0.54
N GLY A 101 -14.58 20.52 -0.66
CA GLY A 101 -13.89 19.69 -1.67
C GLY A 101 -14.50 18.29 -1.82
N ASP A 102 -14.02 17.56 -2.83
CA ASP A 102 -14.65 16.29 -3.26
C ASP A 102 -14.36 15.11 -2.32
N ASN A 103 -13.27 15.17 -1.54
CA ASN A 103 -12.89 14.12 -0.58
C ASN A 103 -12.71 14.75 0.80
N PRO A 104 -13.81 14.94 1.56
CA PRO A 104 -13.79 15.72 2.79
C PRO A 104 -13.01 15.03 3.91
N MET A 105 -12.84 13.71 3.88
CA MET A 105 -12.04 12.98 4.89
C MET A 105 -11.19 11.90 4.21
N THR A 106 -9.89 11.92 4.50
CA THR A 106 -8.92 11.00 3.91
C THR A 106 -7.94 10.47 4.94
N THR A 107 -7.67 9.17 4.86
CA THR A 107 -6.65 8.50 5.67
C THR A 107 -5.44 8.19 4.79
N ARG A 108 -4.25 8.55 5.25
CA ARG A 108 -2.96 8.30 4.61
C ARG A 108 -2.19 7.31 5.44
N ILE A 109 -1.70 6.25 4.80
CA ILE A 109 -0.87 5.25 5.47
C ILE A 109 0.40 4.98 4.67
N LEU A 110 1.46 4.66 5.39
CA LEU A 110 2.66 4.05 4.84
C LEU A 110 2.80 2.68 5.47
N ILE A 111 2.86 1.64 4.65
CA ILE A 111 3.02 0.27 5.11
C ILE A 111 4.34 -0.31 4.62
N THR A 112 4.99 -1.09 5.47
CA THR A 112 6.12 -1.95 5.12
C THR A 112 5.70 -3.40 5.29
N SER A 113 6.16 -4.30 4.43
CA SER A 113 5.69 -5.69 4.43
C SER A 113 6.80 -6.67 4.15
N ASN A 114 6.59 -7.92 4.60
CA ASN A 114 7.57 -8.97 4.40
C ASN A 114 7.60 -9.44 2.95
N GLU A 115 6.43 -9.49 2.30
CA GLU A 115 6.24 -9.89 0.90
C GLU A 115 5.27 -8.93 0.22
N ILE A 116 5.59 -8.51 -1.00
CA ILE A 116 4.70 -7.78 -1.89
C ILE A 116 4.68 -8.51 -3.22
N LYS A 117 3.48 -8.66 -3.78
CA LYS A 117 3.28 -9.15 -5.13
C LYS A 117 2.55 -8.12 -5.96
N ILE A 118 3.17 -7.68 -7.05
CA ILE A 118 2.63 -6.70 -8.00
C ILE A 118 2.38 -7.44 -9.32
N GLY A 119 1.11 -7.73 -9.62
CA GLY A 119 0.78 -8.65 -10.72
C GLY A 119 1.40 -10.03 -10.46
N ASN A 120 2.38 -10.42 -11.28
CA ASN A 120 3.12 -11.68 -11.12
C ASN A 120 4.49 -11.53 -10.46
N THR A 121 4.97 -10.30 -10.27
CA THR A 121 6.27 -10.02 -9.67
C THR A 121 6.19 -10.09 -8.15
N VAL A 122 7.04 -10.90 -7.52
CA VAL A 122 7.14 -11.02 -6.06
C VAL A 122 8.44 -10.36 -5.57
N PHE A 123 8.35 -9.58 -4.51
CA PHE A 123 9.48 -9.01 -3.79
C PHE A 123 9.35 -9.34 -2.31
N GLU A 124 10.45 -9.82 -1.72
CA GLU A 124 10.52 -10.20 -0.31
C GLU A 124 11.60 -9.36 0.40
N ASN A 125 11.21 -8.67 1.47
CA ASN A 125 12.16 -7.90 2.30
C ASN A 125 12.99 -8.79 3.23
N ASN A 126 12.62 -10.07 3.39
CA ASN A 126 13.34 -11.12 4.10
C ASN A 126 13.99 -10.69 5.44
N TRP A 127 13.19 -10.08 6.32
CA TRP A 127 13.60 -9.54 7.64
C TRP A 127 14.20 -10.56 8.62
N LYS A 128 14.19 -11.86 8.30
CA LYS A 128 14.72 -12.92 9.17
C LYS A 128 16.25 -12.94 9.27
N ASN A 129 16.95 -12.18 8.44
CA ASN A 129 18.42 -12.13 8.38
C ASN A 129 18.99 -10.75 8.77
N SER A 130 18.31 -10.00 9.64
CA SER A 130 18.80 -8.71 10.17
C SER A 130 18.94 -8.76 11.68
#